data_AF-A0A534UYB7-F1
#
_entry.id   AF-A0A534UYB7-F1
#
_cell.length_a   1.000
_cell.length_b   1.000
_cell.length_c   1.000
_cell.angle_alpha   90.00
_cell.angle_beta   90.00
_cell.angle_gamma   90.00
#
_symmetry.space_group_name_H-M   'P 1'
#
loop_
_entity.id
_entity.type
_entity.pdbx_description
1 polymer ?
#
loop_
_entity_poly.entity_id
_entity_poly.type
_entity_poly.pdbx_seq_one_letter_code
_entity_poly.pdbx_strand_id
1 'polypeptide(L)'
;MTTEPRPAFVVLVLAACAAGAIWNLASSAGGDLPVEMRAEEIVRVSGGQPILVLAEKNGGRLLGVPVSRAEAALIEAALRGSHGPWMEAIESLGGRIVRASIDGARSQHDFRCHLSLGNGSREVLIEASAGEALSLALQAGARIVADPVLLEEAGVTADDLRGVSARSPRGEADPAPVLGI
;
A
#
# COMPACT_ATOMS: atom_id res chain seq x y z
N MET A 1 58.08 26.45 2.38
CA MET A 1 57.27 27.05 3.46
C MET A 1 56.02 26.19 3.62
N THR A 2 56.08 25.20 4.51
CA THR A 2 55.01 24.23 4.74
C THR A 2 54.24 24.67 5.99
N THR A 3 53.05 25.23 5.80
CA THR A 3 52.12 25.57 6.89
C THR A 3 51.40 24.30 7.33
N GLU A 4 51.74 23.76 8.50
CA GLU A 4 50.98 22.69 9.12
C GLU A 4 49.60 23.19 9.58
N PRO A 5 48.51 22.42 9.33
CA PRO A 5 47.18 22.79 9.77
C PRO A 5 47.05 22.68 11.29
N ARG A 6 46.51 23.74 11.93
CA ARG A 6 46.31 23.81 13.38
C ARG A 6 45.38 22.70 13.87
N PRO A 7 45.69 22.03 14.99
CA PRO A 7 44.94 20.87 15.48
C PRO A 7 43.45 21.17 15.76
N ALA A 8 43.13 22.42 16.09
CA ALA A 8 41.75 22.88 16.28
C ALA A 8 40.89 22.79 15.00
N PHE A 9 41.49 22.97 13.83
CA PHE A 9 40.77 22.89 12.55
C PHE A 9 40.43 21.44 12.20
N VAL A 10 41.35 20.51 12.49
CA VAL A 10 41.14 19.07 12.27
C VAL A 10 40.04 18.53 13.19
N VAL A 11 40.02 18.94 14.46
CA VAL A 11 38.98 18.54 15.42
C VAL A 11 37.60 19.09 15.00
N LEU A 12 37.54 20.32 14.50
CA LEU A 12 36.27 20.95 14.09
C LEU A 12 35.71 20.32 12.80
N VAL A 13 36.57 19.94 11.85
CA VAL A 13 36.17 19.19 10.64
C VAL A 13 35.69 17.78 11.01
N LEU A 14 36.38 17.08 11.90
CA LEU A 14 35.95 15.75 12.35
C LEU A 14 34.61 15.79 13.10
N ALA A 15 34.38 16.80 13.93
CA ALA A 15 33.10 16.98 14.62
C ALA A 15 31.95 17.28 13.64
N ALA A 16 32.20 18.08 12.60
CA ALA A 16 31.22 18.36 11.55
C ALA A 16 30.90 17.12 10.70
N CYS A 17 31.92 16.31 10.37
CA CYS A 17 31.72 15.03 9.67
C CYS A 17 30.94 14.03 10.52
N ALA A 18 31.19 13.97 11.83
CA ALA A 18 30.43 13.10 12.74
C ALA A 18 28.97 13.55 12.87
N ALA A 19 28.71 14.86 13.01
CA ALA A 19 27.35 15.39 13.08
C ALA A 19 26.56 15.18 11.78
N GLY A 20 27.20 15.37 10.61
CA GLY A 20 26.60 15.12 9.31
C GLY A 20 26.30 13.63 9.06
N ALA A 21 27.18 12.73 9.49
CA ALA A 21 26.97 11.28 9.37
C ALA A 21 25.82 10.79 10.27
N ILE A 22 25.73 11.31 11.50
CA ILE A 22 24.66 10.96 12.45
C ILE A 22 23.30 11.46 11.95
N TRP A 23 23.24 12.67 11.37
CA TRP A 23 21.99 13.19 10.81
C TRP A 23 21.55 12.41 9.56
N ASN A 24 22.48 11.96 8.72
CA ASN A 24 22.17 11.17 7.53
C ASN A 24 21.71 9.73 7.88
N LEU A 25 22.21 9.16 8.98
CA LEU A 25 21.75 7.89 9.53
C LEU A 25 20.38 7.97 10.20
N ALA A 26 20.03 9.12 10.80
CA ALA A 26 18.70 9.35 11.37
C ALA A 26 17.64 9.60 10.28
N SER A 27 18.03 10.20 9.15
CA SER A 27 17.13 10.51 8.03
C SER A 27 16.84 9.33 7.10
N SER A 28 17.56 8.20 7.21
CA SER A 28 17.34 7.01 6.38
C SER A 28 16.48 5.91 7.03
N ALA A 29 15.89 6.17 8.21
CA ALA A 29 15.08 5.20 8.95
C ALA A 29 13.59 5.19 8.55
N GLY A 30 13.27 5.56 7.32
CA GLY A 30 11.89 5.65 6.81
C GLY A 30 11.48 4.56 5.82
N GLY A 31 12.39 3.71 5.35
CA GLY A 31 12.18 2.92 4.12
C GLY A 31 12.04 1.40 4.25
N ASP A 32 12.03 0.80 5.45
CA ASP A 32 12.20 -0.66 5.57
C ASP A 32 11.15 -1.37 6.45
N LEU A 33 10.25 -0.63 7.09
CA LEU A 33 9.17 -1.23 7.87
C LEU A 33 7.87 -1.26 7.06
N PRO A 34 7.14 -2.39 7.07
CA PRO A 34 5.87 -2.49 6.38
C PRO A 34 4.86 -1.49 6.98
N VAL A 35 4.20 -0.74 6.10
CA VAL A 35 3.28 0.34 6.45
C VAL A 35 1.89 -0.24 6.73
N GLU A 36 1.31 0.06 7.90
CA GLU A 36 -0.04 -0.42 8.22
C GLU A 36 -1.11 0.34 7.43
N MET A 37 -1.99 -0.43 6.80
CA MET A 37 -3.06 0.07 5.95
C MET A 37 -4.43 -0.24 6.55
N ARG A 38 -5.40 0.62 6.29
CA ARG A 38 -6.81 0.47 6.66
C ARG A 38 -7.65 0.39 5.39
N ALA A 39 -8.54 -0.59 5.31
CA ALA A 39 -9.56 -0.61 4.27
C ALA A 39 -10.61 0.46 4.54
N GLU A 40 -10.80 1.37 3.57
CA GLU A 40 -11.81 2.44 3.66
C GLU A 40 -13.11 2.00 2.96
N GLU A 41 -13.04 1.75 1.65
CA GLU A 41 -14.22 1.46 0.83
C GLU A 41 -13.90 0.69 -0.45
N ILE A 42 -14.95 0.24 -1.13
CA ILE A 42 -14.87 -0.24 -2.52
C ILE A 42 -15.47 0.79 -3.46
N VAL A 43 -14.65 1.27 -4.40
CA VAL A 43 -15.09 2.13 -5.48
C VAL A 43 -15.45 1.29 -6.70
N ARG A 44 -16.63 1.52 -7.27
CA ARG A 44 -17.11 0.84 -8.47
C ARG A 44 -17.16 1.81 -9.64
N VAL A 45 -16.42 1.49 -10.70
CA VAL A 45 -16.44 2.25 -11.95
C VAL A 45 -17.35 1.53 -12.94
N SER A 46 -18.20 2.28 -13.65
CA SER A 46 -19.08 1.74 -14.68
C SER A 46 -18.27 0.99 -15.76
N GLY A 47 -18.56 -0.31 -15.92
CA GLY A 47 -17.83 -1.17 -16.86
C GLY A 47 -16.42 -1.59 -16.41
N GLY A 48 -15.95 -1.12 -15.26
CA GLY A 48 -14.62 -1.42 -14.72
C GLY A 48 -14.60 -2.52 -13.65
N GLN A 49 -13.38 -2.87 -13.23
CA GLN A 49 -13.13 -3.72 -12.08
C GLN A 49 -13.34 -2.91 -10.78
N PRO A 50 -13.97 -3.47 -9.73
CA PRO A 50 -14.02 -2.84 -8.42
C PRO A 50 -12.62 -2.58 -7.86
N ILE A 51 -12.44 -1.45 -7.16
CA ILE A 51 -11.18 -1.07 -6.54
C ILE A 51 -11.39 -0.95 -5.04
N LEU A 52 -10.65 -1.73 -4.25
CA LEU A 52 -10.54 -1.55 -2.82
C LEU A 52 -9.57 -0.40 -2.54
N VAL A 53 -10.02 0.60 -1.80
CA VAL A 53 -9.19 1.73 -1.36
C VAL A 53 -8.64 1.43 0.02
N LEU A 54 -7.30 1.40 0.12
CA LEU A 54 -6.57 1.24 1.36
C LEU A 54 -5.93 2.58 1.75
N ALA A 55 -6.23 3.09 2.94
CA ALA A 55 -5.60 4.28 3.49
C ALA A 55 -4.44 3.91 4.40
N GLU A 56 -3.33 4.64 4.30
CA GLU A 56 -2.23 4.56 5.26
C GLU A 56 -2.71 5.02 6.64
N LYS A 57 -2.50 4.20 7.68
CA LYS A 57 -3.05 4.47 9.03
C LYS A 57 -2.44 5.71 9.69
N ASN A 58 -1.16 5.97 9.44
CA ASN A 58 -0.39 7.07 10.04
C ASN A 58 0.13 8.07 8.99
N GLY A 59 -0.57 8.21 7.85
CA GLY A 59 -0.13 9.03 6.73
C GLY A 59 -1.29 9.52 5.87
N GLY A 60 -0.96 10.08 4.71
CA GLY A 60 -1.94 10.68 3.79
C GLY A 60 -2.07 9.95 2.46
N ARG A 61 -1.40 8.80 2.30
CA ARG A 61 -1.39 8.01 1.07
C ARG A 61 -2.55 7.02 1.03
N LEU A 62 -3.08 6.83 -0.17
CA LEU A 62 -4.11 5.86 -0.51
C LEU A 62 -3.53 4.89 -1.53
N LEU A 63 -3.87 3.62 -1.42
CA LEU A 63 -3.52 2.58 -2.39
C LEU A 63 -4.80 1.97 -2.95
N GLY A 64 -4.97 2.06 -4.26
CA GLY A 64 -6.08 1.44 -4.98
C GLY A 64 -5.71 0.03 -5.43
N VAL A 65 -6.40 -0.97 -4.90
CA VAL A 65 -6.17 -2.39 -5.24
C VAL A 65 -7.36 -2.91 -6.04
N PRO A 66 -7.20 -3.23 -7.33
CA PRO A 66 -8.25 -3.87 -8.12
C PRO A 66 -8.59 -5.25 -7.55
N VAL A 67 -9.87 -5.54 -7.39
CA VAL A 67 -10.39 -6.81 -6.87
C VAL A 67 -11.51 -7.32 -7.76
N SER A 68 -11.72 -8.63 -7.84
CA SER A 68 -12.84 -9.21 -8.57
C SER A 68 -14.18 -8.83 -7.94
N ARG A 69 -15.28 -9.01 -8.68
CA ARG A 69 -16.63 -8.74 -8.16
C ARG A 69 -17.00 -9.64 -6.97
N ALA A 70 -16.51 -10.88 -6.96
CA ALA A 70 -16.77 -11.83 -5.89
C ALA A 70 -16.02 -11.42 -4.60
N GLU A 71 -14.73 -11.08 -4.73
CA GLU A 71 -13.93 -10.59 -3.61
C GLU A 71 -14.47 -9.27 -3.07
N ALA A 72 -14.92 -8.36 -3.95
CA ALA A 72 -15.55 -7.12 -3.54
C ALA A 72 -16.76 -7.36 -2.63
N ALA A 73 -17.61 -8.33 -2.97
CA ALA A 73 -18.76 -8.69 -2.14
C ALA A 73 -18.34 -9.25 -0.77
N LEU A 74 -17.27 -10.06 -0.72
CA LEU A 74 -16.71 -10.60 0.53
C LEU A 74 -16.11 -9.50 1.41
N ILE A 75 -15.35 -8.58 0.80
CA ILE A 75 -14.75 -7.43 1.48
C ILE A 75 -15.84 -6.51 2.04
N GLU A 76 -16.87 -6.18 1.25
CA GLU A 76 -18.00 -5.38 1.72
C GLU A 76 -18.75 -6.05 2.88
N ALA A 77 -18.89 -7.39 2.86
CA ALA A 77 -19.47 -8.13 3.97
C ALA A 77 -18.57 -8.06 5.22
N ALA A 78 -17.27 -8.23 5.06
CA ALA A 78 -16.28 -8.12 6.14
C ALA A 78 -16.27 -6.73 6.78
N LEU A 79 -16.35 -5.66 5.97
CA LEU A 79 -16.45 -4.28 6.45
C LEU A 79 -17.73 -4.02 7.26
N ARG A 80 -18.80 -4.77 7.01
CA ARG A 80 -20.03 -4.77 7.82
C ARG A 80 -19.97 -5.70 9.04
N GLY A 81 -18.82 -6.32 9.31
CA GLY A 81 -18.62 -7.24 10.43
C GLY A 81 -19.13 -8.66 10.18
N SER A 82 -19.36 -9.05 8.93
CA SER A 82 -19.71 -10.44 8.58
C SER A 82 -18.45 -11.27 8.34
N HIS A 83 -18.34 -12.41 9.02
CA HIS A 83 -17.25 -13.36 8.84
C HIS A 83 -17.71 -14.51 7.93
N GLY A 84 -16.87 -14.94 6.99
CA GLY A 84 -17.13 -16.11 6.16
C GLY A 84 -16.73 -17.42 6.84
N PRO A 85 -17.14 -18.58 6.26
CA PRO A 85 -16.90 -19.91 6.84
C PRO A 85 -15.42 -20.28 6.93
N TRP A 86 -14.55 -19.56 6.20
CA TRP A 86 -13.12 -19.77 6.23
C TRP A 86 -12.48 -19.50 7.59
N MET A 87 -13.03 -18.57 8.38
CA MET A 87 -12.47 -18.29 9.71
C MET A 87 -12.64 -19.49 10.64
N GLU A 88 -13.85 -20.06 10.68
CA GLU A 88 -14.13 -21.27 11.46
C GLU A 88 -13.28 -22.47 11.00
N ALA A 89 -13.11 -22.62 9.68
CA ALA A 89 -12.27 -23.67 9.11
C ALA A 89 -10.80 -23.52 9.54
N ILE A 90 -10.23 -22.33 9.43
CA ILE A 90 -8.84 -22.05 9.83
C ILE A 90 -8.65 -22.27 11.34
N GLU A 91 -9.58 -21.79 12.16
CA GLU A 91 -9.55 -21.95 13.61
C GLU A 91 -9.68 -23.41 14.04
N SER A 92 -10.55 -24.19 13.37
CA SER A 92 -10.71 -25.64 13.66
C SER A 92 -9.44 -26.45 13.41
N LEU A 93 -8.56 -25.96 12.52
CA LEU A 93 -7.25 -26.54 12.24
C LEU A 93 -6.16 -25.99 13.18
N GLY A 94 -6.52 -25.19 14.18
CA GLY A 94 -5.62 -24.53 15.12
C GLY A 94 -4.87 -23.32 14.53
N GLY A 95 -5.30 -22.86 13.35
CA GLY A 95 -4.72 -21.72 12.66
C GLY A 95 -5.39 -20.39 13.05
N ARG A 96 -4.71 -19.29 12.75
CA ARG A 96 -5.30 -17.95 12.71
C ARG A 96 -4.60 -17.10 11.67
N ILE A 97 -5.31 -16.19 11.03
CA ILE A 97 -4.69 -15.20 10.14
C ILE A 97 -4.07 -14.11 11.01
N VAL A 98 -2.78 -13.84 10.81
CA VAL A 98 -2.01 -12.85 11.58
C VAL A 98 -1.97 -11.51 10.86
N ARG A 99 -1.73 -11.54 9.54
CA ARG A 99 -1.69 -10.35 8.68
C ARG A 99 -1.81 -10.73 7.20
N ALA A 100 -2.24 -9.78 6.38
CA ALA A 100 -1.96 -9.76 4.95
C ALA A 100 -0.88 -8.71 4.65
N SER A 101 0.03 -9.02 3.74
CA SER A 101 1.01 -8.07 3.21
C SER A 101 0.86 -7.90 1.71
N ILE A 102 1.04 -6.66 1.24
CA ILE A 102 1.12 -6.29 -0.17
C ILE A 102 2.59 -5.96 -0.43
N ASP A 103 3.31 -6.91 -1.03
CA ASP A 103 4.77 -6.88 -1.06
C ASP A 103 5.33 -6.28 -2.35
N GLY A 104 4.47 -6.05 -3.35
CA GLY A 104 4.86 -5.41 -4.60
C GLY A 104 3.77 -5.50 -5.67
N ALA A 105 4.10 -4.98 -6.85
CA ALA A 105 3.24 -5.03 -8.03
C ALA A 105 3.99 -5.66 -9.22
N ARG A 106 3.32 -6.54 -9.97
CA ARG A 106 3.80 -7.03 -11.27
C ARG A 106 3.35 -6.10 -12.41
N SER A 107 2.23 -5.41 -12.22
CA SER A 107 1.70 -4.38 -13.11
C SER A 107 0.81 -3.41 -12.31
N GLN A 108 0.30 -2.34 -12.93
CA GLN A 108 -0.63 -1.40 -12.29
C GLN A 108 -1.92 -2.04 -11.73
N HIS A 109 -2.24 -3.27 -12.13
CA HIS A 109 -3.46 -3.97 -11.73
C HIS A 109 -3.20 -5.34 -11.10
N ASP A 110 -1.94 -5.70 -10.87
CA ASP A 110 -1.56 -7.01 -10.36
C ASP A 110 -0.58 -6.86 -9.20
N PHE A 111 -1.11 -6.99 -7.99
CA PHE A 111 -0.36 -6.88 -6.74
C PHE A 111 -0.02 -8.26 -6.20
N ARG A 112 1.24 -8.45 -5.82
CA ARG A 112 1.68 -9.66 -5.12
C ARG A 112 1.42 -9.50 -3.63
N CYS A 113 0.69 -10.46 -3.06
CA CYS A 113 0.35 -10.44 -1.65
C CYS A 113 0.71 -11.77 -0.98
N HIS A 114 0.98 -11.70 0.32
CA HIS A 114 1.07 -12.87 1.18
C HIS A 114 0.09 -12.78 2.34
N LEU A 115 -0.49 -13.93 2.70
CA LEU A 115 -1.24 -14.12 3.92
C LEU A 115 -0.36 -14.85 4.93
N SER A 116 -0.17 -14.26 6.10
CA SER A 116 0.50 -14.90 7.21
C SER A 116 -0.51 -15.65 8.08
N LEU A 117 -0.33 -16.96 8.20
CA LEU A 117 -1.11 -17.84 9.07
C LEU A 117 -0.24 -18.29 10.25
N GLY A 118 -0.70 -18.02 11.46
CA GLY A 118 -0.11 -18.53 12.69
C GLY A 118 -0.78 -19.83 13.12
N ASN A 119 0.03 -20.81 13.53
CA ASN A 119 -0.43 -22.03 14.21
C ASN A 119 0.54 -22.31 15.38
N GLY A 120 0.13 -21.95 16.59
CA GLY A 120 0.98 -22.00 17.78
C GLY A 120 2.23 -21.12 17.62
N SER A 121 3.41 -21.74 17.62
CA SER A 121 4.71 -21.08 17.46
C SER A 121 5.18 -20.96 16.00
N ARG A 122 4.43 -21.50 15.04
CA ARG A 122 4.78 -21.50 13.62
C ARG A 122 3.99 -20.43 12.88
N GLU A 123 4.66 -19.74 11.98
CA GLU A 123 4.05 -18.81 11.02
C GLU A 123 4.32 -19.34 9.61
N VAL A 124 3.28 -19.39 8.79
CA VAL A 124 3.34 -19.82 7.40
C VAL A 124 2.90 -18.65 6.53
N LEU A 125 3.73 -18.31 5.55
CA LEU A 125 3.40 -17.32 4.52
C LEU A 125 2.84 -18.05 3.31
N ILE A 126 1.67 -17.61 2.85
CA ILE A 126 0.98 -18.17 1.68
C ILE A 126 0.87 -17.04 0.64
N GLU A 127 1.44 -17.23 -0.54
CA GLU A 127 1.22 -16.31 -1.67
C GLU A 127 -0.25 -16.42 -2.12
N ALA A 128 -0.91 -15.29 -2.29
CA ALA A 128 -2.30 -15.21 -2.72
C ALA A 128 -2.51 -13.97 -3.60
N SER A 129 -3.60 -13.98 -4.37
CA SER A 129 -4.02 -12.76 -5.07
C SER A 129 -4.37 -11.66 -4.06
N ALA A 130 -4.29 -10.40 -4.48
CA ALA A 130 -4.56 -9.28 -3.60
C ALA A 130 -5.99 -9.30 -3.03
N GLY A 131 -6.99 -9.61 -3.86
CA GLY A 131 -8.37 -9.70 -3.41
C GLY A 131 -8.59 -10.84 -2.40
N GLU A 132 -8.01 -12.03 -2.63
CA GLU A 132 -8.07 -13.14 -1.68
C GLU A 132 -7.40 -12.79 -0.34
N ALA A 133 -6.14 -12.33 -0.36
CA ALA A 133 -5.39 -12.02 0.85
C ALA A 133 -6.11 -10.94 1.69
N LEU A 134 -6.55 -9.86 1.04
CA LEU A 134 -7.21 -8.74 1.71
C LEU A 134 -8.61 -9.14 2.21
N SER A 135 -9.40 -9.89 1.43
CA SER A 135 -10.71 -10.33 1.87
C SER A 135 -10.63 -11.27 3.08
N LEU A 136 -9.66 -12.18 3.12
CA LEU A 136 -9.44 -13.08 4.26
C LEU A 136 -8.92 -12.34 5.49
N ALA A 137 -7.99 -11.39 5.31
CA ALA A 137 -7.49 -10.57 6.42
C ALA A 137 -8.60 -9.71 7.03
N LEU A 138 -9.45 -9.09 6.21
CA LEU A 138 -10.59 -8.30 6.70
C LEU A 138 -11.60 -9.17 7.44
N GLN A 139 -11.91 -10.36 6.92
CA GLN A 139 -12.78 -11.30 7.62
C GLN A 139 -12.19 -11.77 8.95
N ALA A 140 -10.87 -11.89 9.07
CA ALA A 140 -10.20 -12.26 10.32
C ALA A 140 -10.03 -11.08 11.29
N GLY A 141 -10.30 -9.84 10.88
CA GLY A 141 -9.88 -8.65 11.61
C GLY A 141 -8.36 -8.53 11.74
N ALA A 142 -7.61 -9.14 10.83
CA ALA A 142 -6.15 -9.15 10.81
C ALA A 142 -5.60 -7.85 10.22
N ARG A 143 -4.33 -7.55 10.54
CA ARG A 143 -3.64 -6.36 10.03
C ARG A 143 -3.39 -6.47 8.53
N ILE A 144 -3.54 -5.36 7.82
CA ILE A 144 -3.11 -5.22 6.43
C ILE A 144 -1.87 -4.33 6.43
N VAL A 145 -0.82 -4.76 5.74
CA VAL A 145 0.39 -3.96 5.58
C VAL A 145 0.80 -3.87 4.12
N ALA A 146 1.44 -2.77 3.74
CA ALA A 146 2.02 -2.59 2.41
C ALA A 146 3.53 -2.36 2.52
N ASP A 147 4.26 -2.82 1.52
CA ASP A 147 5.66 -2.48 1.34
C ASP A 147 5.80 -0.95 1.13
N PRO A 148 6.76 -0.29 1.82
CA PRO A 148 6.93 1.15 1.71
C PRO A 148 7.34 1.61 0.30
N VAL A 149 8.16 0.84 -0.41
CA VAL A 149 8.57 1.14 -1.78
C VAL A 149 7.38 1.05 -2.72
N LEU A 150 6.55 0.02 -2.56
CA LEU A 150 5.29 -0.08 -3.31
C LEU A 150 4.38 1.13 -3.06
N LEU A 151 4.29 1.59 -1.81
CA LEU A 151 3.43 2.72 -1.45
C LEU A 151 3.98 4.06 -1.97
N GLU A 152 5.29 4.18 -2.18
CA GLU A 152 5.90 5.32 -2.88
C GLU A 152 5.61 5.31 -4.38
N GLU A 153 5.57 4.13 -5.02
CA GLU A 153 5.36 3.98 -6.46
C GLU A 153 3.88 4.06 -6.87
N ALA A 154 3.01 3.39 -6.12
CA ALA A 154 1.59 3.20 -6.47
C ALA A 154 0.63 3.94 -5.52
N GLY A 155 1.13 4.47 -4.41
CA GLY A 155 0.32 5.28 -3.49
C GLY A 155 0.00 6.64 -4.09
N VAL A 156 -1.22 7.10 -3.87
CA VAL A 156 -1.68 8.44 -4.26
C VAL A 156 -2.05 9.25 -3.02
N THR A 157 -1.66 10.51 -2.98
CA THR A 157 -2.07 11.44 -1.94
C THR A 157 -3.35 12.18 -2.32
N ALA A 158 -4.01 12.82 -1.35
CA ALA A 158 -5.16 13.67 -1.62
C ALA A 158 -4.85 14.82 -2.60
N ASP A 159 -3.60 15.30 -2.65
CA ASP A 159 -3.17 16.35 -3.56
C ASP A 159 -3.02 15.84 -5.00
N ASP A 160 -2.56 14.59 -5.18
CA ASP A 160 -2.51 13.94 -6.49
C ASP A 160 -3.90 13.80 -7.09
N LEU A 161 -4.89 13.38 -6.29
CA LEU A 161 -6.28 13.25 -6.71
C LEU A 161 -6.89 14.61 -7.11
N ARG A 162 -6.57 15.69 -6.40
CA ARG A 162 -6.99 17.06 -6.74
C ARG A 162 -6.35 17.54 -8.05
N GLY A 163 -5.07 17.21 -8.27
CA GLY A 163 -4.33 17.54 -9.49
C GLY A 163 -4.88 16.84 -10.74
N VAL A 164 -5.36 15.59 -10.61
CA VAL A 164 -5.98 14.83 -11.72
C VAL A 164 -7.34 15.39 -12.11
N SER A 165 -8.19 15.75 -11.13
CA SER A 165 -9.50 16.37 -11.42
C SER A 165 -9.38 17.73 -12.14
N ALA A 166 -8.31 18.49 -11.90
CA ALA A 166 -8.04 19.74 -12.60
C ALA A 166 -7.58 19.55 -14.06
N ARG A 167 -7.16 18.33 -14.45
CA ARG A 167 -6.70 17.97 -15.80
C ARG A 167 -7.75 17.19 -16.62
N SER A 168 -9.04 17.25 -16.28
CA SER A 168 -10.06 16.77 -17.22
C SER A 168 -9.95 17.52 -18.55
N PRO A 169 -9.81 16.85 -19.69
CA PRO A 169 -9.72 17.51 -20.99
C PRO A 169 -11.09 18.09 -21.33
N ARG A 170 -11.22 19.40 -21.20
CA ARG A 170 -12.07 20.18 -22.12
C ARG A 170 -11.26 20.40 -23.40
N GLY A 171 -11.68 19.78 -24.49
CA GLY A 171 -11.12 19.89 -25.84
C GLY A 171 -11.09 18.49 -26.46
N GLU A 172 -11.71 18.17 -27.57
CA GLU A 172 -12.25 18.95 -28.69
C GLU A 172 -13.41 18.09 -29.22
N ALA A 173 -14.66 18.57 -29.14
CA ALA A 173 -15.75 17.94 -29.86
C ALA A 173 -15.71 18.50 -31.28
N ASP A 174 -15.00 17.82 -32.18
CA ASP A 174 -15.07 18.12 -33.61
C ASP A 174 -16.49 17.75 -34.09
N PRO A 175 -17.34 18.70 -34.51
CA PRO A 175 -18.66 18.36 -35.00
C PRO A 175 -18.51 17.64 -36.34
N ALA A 176 -18.96 16.39 -36.37
CA ALA A 176 -18.99 15.57 -37.58
C ALA A 176 -19.60 16.32 -38.78
N PRO A 177 -19.05 16.20 -40.00
CA PRO A 177 -19.56 16.91 -41.16
C PRO A 177 -20.95 16.40 -41.52
N VAL A 178 -21.90 17.33 -41.62
CA VAL A 178 -23.25 17.08 -42.10
C VAL A 178 -23.16 16.73 -43.59
N LEU A 179 -23.49 15.48 -43.94
CA LEU A 179 -23.70 15.07 -45.32
C LEU A 179 -25.00 15.71 -45.81
N GLY A 180 -24.86 16.74 -46.64
CA GLY A 180 -25.96 17.34 -47.38
C GLY A 180 -26.59 16.34 -48.35
N ILE A 181 -27.91 16.35 -48.37
CA ILE A 181 -28.79 15.74 -49.38
C ILE A 181 -28.53 16.28 -50.78
#